data_AF-A0A076HMZ8-F1
#
_entry.id   AF-A0A076HMZ8-F1
#
_cell.length_a   1.000
_cell.length_b   1.000
_cell.length_c   1.000
_cell.angle_alpha   90.00
_cell.angle_beta   90.00
_cell.angle_gamma   90.00
#
_symmetry.space_group_name_H-M   'P 1'
#
loop_
_entity.id
_entity.type
_entity.pdbx_description
1 polymer ?
#
loop_
_entity_poly.entity_id
_entity_poly.type
_entity_poly.pdbx_seq_one_letter_code
_entity_poly.pdbx_strand_id
1 'polypeptide(L)'
;MPLTAYQTQYKRRMKRAISQRASADKKARRYAQLLADALTLGSSAAAQMNALNQLYNVDVSTQTLLVHDLQQLVTPAQLTGTLAQSTPGEEVVLFNQVPDGNGGQPLPDNPVFGELITGLSFPLSTPPIKEPTMKAASAPGAPVGERTVQEAETAVQPHP
;
A
#
# COMPACT_ATOMS: atom_id res chain seq x y z
N MET A 1 -21.17 21.57 35.20
CA MET A 1 -21.22 20.11 35.41
C MET A 1 -19.97 19.49 34.81
N PRO A 2 -19.31 18.54 35.50
CA PRO A 2 -18.19 17.78 34.92
C PRO A 2 -18.69 16.93 33.74
N LEU A 3 -17.84 16.72 32.73
CA LEU A 3 -18.13 15.85 31.59
C LEU A 3 -18.25 14.40 32.07
N THR A 4 -19.22 13.66 31.54
CA THR A 4 -19.34 12.23 31.81
C THR A 4 -18.21 11.44 31.14
N ALA A 5 -17.96 10.21 31.59
CA ALA A 5 -16.98 9.32 30.95
C ALA A 5 -17.36 9.07 29.48
N TYR A 6 -18.65 8.92 29.19
CA TYR A 6 -19.21 8.85 27.85
C TYR A 6 -18.85 10.08 26.98
N GLN A 7 -19.11 11.29 27.48
CA GLN A 7 -18.81 12.52 26.74
C GLN A 7 -17.30 12.72 26.51
N THR A 8 -16.49 12.31 27.49
CA THR A 8 -15.02 12.36 27.38
C THR A 8 -14.51 11.37 26.33
N GLN A 9 -15.05 10.15 26.31
CA GLN A 9 -14.73 9.14 25.31
C GLN A 9 -15.13 9.60 23.90
N TYR A 10 -16.33 10.18 23.73
CA TYR A 10 -16.76 10.75 22.45
C TYR A 10 -15.77 11.82 21.96
N LYS A 11 -15.42 12.79 22.81
CA LYS A 11 -14.47 13.85 22.45
C LYS A 11 -13.12 13.29 22.00
N ARG A 12 -12.61 12.26 22.67
CA ARG A 12 -11.36 11.58 22.30
C ARG A 12 -11.47 10.90 20.93
N ARG A 13 -12.52 10.12 20.72
CA ARG A 13 -12.78 9.40 19.46
C ARG A 13 -12.96 10.37 18.29
N MET A 14 -13.76 11.42 18.48
CA MET A 14 -14.00 12.46 17.48
C MET A 14 -12.72 13.22 17.12
N LYS A 15 -11.93 13.65 18.12
CA LYS A 15 -10.65 14.32 17.87
C LYS A 15 -9.71 13.46 17.02
N ARG A 16 -9.66 12.15 17.30
CA ARG A 16 -8.84 11.21 16.53
C ARG A 16 -9.33 11.07 15.09
N ALA A 17 -10.64 10.91 14.88
CA ALA A 17 -11.23 10.81 13.55
C ALA A 17 -10.95 12.05 12.69
N ILE A 18 -11.13 13.25 13.26
CA ILE A 18 -10.81 14.53 12.59
C ILE A 18 -9.31 14.58 12.23
N SER A 19 -8.43 14.21 13.16
CA SER A 19 -6.99 14.20 12.92
C SER A 19 -6.60 13.22 11.82
N GLN A 20 -7.22 12.05 11.77
CA GLN A 20 -6.99 11.06 10.72
C GLN A 20 -7.45 11.57 9.35
N ARG A 21 -8.63 12.20 9.28
CA ARG A 21 -9.15 12.85 8.07
C ARG A 21 -8.19 13.93 7.57
N ALA A 22 -7.77 14.85 8.43
CA ALA A 22 -6.82 15.92 8.08
C ALA A 22 -5.45 15.36 7.62
N SER A 23 -4.98 14.29 8.25
CA SER A 23 -3.72 13.64 7.87
C SER A 23 -3.83 12.95 6.50
N ALA A 24 -4.97 12.35 6.20
CA ALA A 24 -5.25 11.75 4.90
C ALA A 24 -5.31 12.82 3.80
N ASP A 25 -6.00 13.94 4.03
CA ASP A 25 -6.04 15.07 3.09
C ASP A 25 -4.62 15.58 2.79
N LYS A 26 -3.82 15.85 3.82
CA LYS A 26 -2.42 16.29 3.66
C LYS A 26 -1.60 15.33 2.79
N LYS A 27 -1.77 14.02 2.98
CA LYS A 27 -1.09 12.99 2.18
C LYS A 27 -1.60 12.97 0.75
N ALA A 28 -2.92 13.03 0.55
CA ALA A 28 -3.54 13.06 -0.77
C ALA A 28 -3.03 14.25 -1.59
N ARG A 29 -2.99 15.45 -1.00
CA ARG A 29 -2.44 16.65 -1.65
C ARG A 29 -0.99 16.46 -2.08
N ARG A 30 -0.15 15.94 -1.18
CA ARG A 30 1.27 15.68 -1.48
C ARG A 30 1.43 14.67 -2.61
N TYR A 31 0.71 13.55 -2.56
CA TYR A 31 0.84 12.50 -3.57
C TYR A 31 0.25 12.90 -4.92
N ALA A 32 -0.83 13.67 -4.94
CA ALA A 32 -1.37 14.24 -6.17
C ALA A 32 -0.36 15.16 -6.87
N GLN A 33 0.37 15.99 -6.11
CA GLN A 33 1.44 16.82 -6.68
C GLN A 33 2.58 15.97 -7.26
N LEU A 34 3.07 14.99 -6.48
CA LEU A 34 4.14 14.10 -6.94
C LEU A 34 3.74 13.31 -8.20
N LEU A 35 2.49 12.87 -8.27
CA LEU A 35 1.95 12.19 -9.45
C LEU A 35 1.87 13.14 -10.65
N ALA A 36 1.37 14.36 -10.47
CA ALA A 36 1.31 15.36 -11.53
C ALA A 36 2.71 15.69 -12.09
N ASP A 37 3.70 15.83 -11.22
CA ASP A 37 5.09 16.08 -11.61
C ASP A 37 5.66 14.88 -12.38
N ALA A 38 5.44 13.65 -11.91
CA ALA A 38 5.89 12.43 -12.57
C ALA A 38 5.26 12.24 -13.97
N LEU A 39 3.97 12.53 -14.11
CA LEU A 39 3.26 12.45 -15.40
C LEU A 39 3.75 13.51 -16.38
N THR A 40 4.07 14.72 -15.90
CA THR A 40 4.71 15.78 -16.70
C THR A 40 6.08 15.33 -17.20
N LEU A 41 6.91 14.76 -16.32
CA LEU A 41 8.21 14.23 -16.70
C LEU A 41 8.09 13.10 -17.73
N GLY A 42 7.11 12.19 -17.54
CA GLY A 42 6.82 11.12 -18.49
C GLY A 42 6.42 11.64 -19.88
N SER A 43 5.60 12.69 -19.95
CA SER A 43 5.23 13.33 -21.23
C SER A 43 6.43 13.98 -21.93
N SER A 44 7.34 14.58 -21.15
CA SER A 44 8.56 15.21 -21.68
C SER A 44 9.53 14.15 -22.23
N ALA A 45 9.70 13.05 -21.51
CA ALA A 45 10.51 11.92 -21.95
C ALA A 45 9.94 11.28 -23.23
N ALA A 46 8.61 11.14 -23.33
CA ALA A 46 7.96 10.64 -24.53
C ALA A 46 8.20 11.55 -25.74
N ALA A 47 8.18 12.87 -25.55
CA ALA A 47 8.51 13.82 -26.61
C ALA A 47 9.97 13.69 -27.07
N GLN A 48 10.92 13.49 -26.15
CA GLN A 48 12.33 13.26 -26.48
C GLN A 48 12.52 11.94 -27.25
N MET A 49 11.91 10.86 -26.78
CA MET A 49 11.95 9.56 -27.47
C MET A 49 11.36 9.67 -28.89
N ASN A 50 10.23 10.37 -29.05
CA ASN A 50 9.63 10.59 -30.36
C ASN A 50 10.54 11.41 -31.29
N ALA A 51 11.23 12.44 -30.77
CA ALA A 51 12.19 13.20 -31.54
C ALA A 51 13.39 12.35 -32.00
N LEU A 52 13.89 11.46 -31.13
CA LEU A 52 14.96 10.51 -31.48
C LEU A 52 14.49 9.51 -32.54
N ASN A 53 13.29 8.96 -32.38
CA ASN A 53 12.67 8.07 -33.35
C ASN A 53 12.56 8.73 -34.73
N GLN A 54 12.14 9.99 -34.79
CA GLN A 54 12.06 10.76 -36.05
C GLN A 54 13.44 11.06 -36.64
N LEU A 55 14.42 11.39 -35.80
CA LEU A 55 15.77 11.74 -36.25
C LEU A 55 16.51 10.54 -36.86
N TYR A 56 16.35 9.37 -36.25
CA TYR A 56 17.06 8.15 -36.67
C TYR A 56 16.17 7.16 -37.45
N ASN A 57 14.92 7.54 -37.73
CA ASN A 57 13.93 6.70 -38.41
C ASN A 57 13.75 5.31 -37.74
N VAL A 58 13.71 5.31 -36.41
CA VAL A 58 13.49 4.12 -35.56
C VAL A 58 12.12 4.22 -34.92
N ASP A 59 11.44 3.09 -34.71
CA ASP A 59 10.17 3.03 -34.00
C ASP A 59 10.32 2.31 -32.65
N VAL A 60 10.73 3.07 -31.62
CA VAL A 60 10.82 2.58 -30.23
C VAL A 60 9.64 3.13 -29.43
N SER A 61 9.09 2.33 -28.51
CA SER A 61 8.07 2.82 -27.58
C SER A 61 8.50 4.10 -26.86
N THR A 62 7.68 5.13 -26.96
CA THR A 62 7.94 6.44 -26.34
C THR A 62 7.55 6.47 -24.86
N GLN A 63 6.75 5.51 -24.40
CA GLN A 63 6.20 5.46 -23.05
C GLN A 63 6.29 4.06 -22.44
N THR A 64 6.38 4.01 -21.12
CA THR A 64 6.15 2.78 -20.33
C THR A 64 4.65 2.61 -20.09
N LEU A 65 4.17 1.36 -20.01
CA LEU A 65 2.75 1.03 -19.83
C LEU A 65 2.07 1.80 -18.68
N LEU A 66 2.70 1.84 -17.49
CA LEU A 66 2.11 2.52 -16.33
C LEU A 66 1.88 4.02 -16.57
N VAL A 67 2.85 4.71 -17.17
CA VAL A 67 2.72 6.15 -17.47
C VAL A 67 1.66 6.38 -18.54
N HIS A 68 1.61 5.52 -19.55
CA HIS A 68 0.59 5.58 -20.59
C HIS A 68 -0.82 5.45 -19.97
N ASP A 69 -1.05 4.38 -19.21
CA ASP A 69 -2.36 4.10 -18.61
C ASP A 69 -2.78 5.19 -17.62
N LEU A 70 -1.84 5.69 -16.80
CA LEU A 70 -2.14 6.78 -15.87
C LEU A 70 -2.47 8.09 -16.58
N GLN A 71 -1.80 8.42 -17.68
CA GLN A 71 -2.11 9.62 -18.48
C GLN A 71 -3.49 9.55 -19.14
N GLN A 72 -3.99 8.34 -19.45
CA GLN A 72 -5.36 8.14 -19.95
C GLN A 72 -6.42 8.35 -18.86
N LEU A 73 -6.08 8.05 -17.60
CA LEU A 73 -7.01 8.15 -16.47
C LEU A 73 -7.05 9.54 -15.85
N VAL A 74 -5.88 10.19 -15.72
CA VAL A 74 -5.78 11.50 -15.08
C VAL A 74 -4.70 12.35 -15.71
N THR A 75 -5.03 13.61 -15.96
CA THR A 75 -4.05 14.59 -16.42
C THR A 75 -3.45 15.35 -15.24
N PRO A 76 -2.18 15.80 -15.33
CA PRO A 76 -1.58 16.69 -14.34
C PRO A 76 -2.47 17.91 -14.04
N ALA A 77 -3.07 18.49 -15.09
CA ALA A 77 -3.94 19.66 -14.98
C ALA A 77 -5.21 19.38 -14.17
N GLN A 78 -5.82 18.20 -14.32
CA GLN A 78 -6.96 17.79 -13.50
C GLN A 78 -6.57 17.62 -12.02
N LEU A 79 -5.41 17.02 -11.74
CA LEU A 79 -4.91 16.88 -10.37
C LEU A 79 -4.66 18.24 -9.73
N THR A 80 -3.90 19.12 -10.39
CA THR A 80 -3.58 20.46 -9.85
C THR A 80 -4.81 21.36 -9.78
N GLY A 81 -5.74 21.23 -10.74
CA GLY A 81 -7.00 21.97 -10.73
C GLY A 81 -7.89 21.60 -9.55
N THR A 82 -8.02 20.29 -9.26
CA THR A 82 -8.79 19.80 -8.10
C THR A 82 -8.17 20.29 -6.78
N LEU A 83 -6.83 20.31 -6.69
CA LEU A 83 -6.12 20.83 -5.52
C LEU A 83 -6.32 22.33 -5.33
N ALA A 84 -6.34 23.10 -6.42
CA ALA A 84 -6.54 24.55 -6.39
C ALA A 84 -7.98 24.94 -6.00
N GLN A 85 -8.96 24.11 -6.35
CA GLN A 85 -10.37 24.33 -6.01
C GLN A 85 -10.73 23.98 -4.56
N SER A 86 -9.88 23.22 -3.86
CA SER A 86 -10.12 22.80 -2.48
C SER A 86 -9.22 23.55 -1.50
N THR A 87 -9.79 24.36 -0.60
CA THR A 87 -8.97 25.03 0.42
C THR A 87 -8.53 24.05 1.52
N PRO A 88 -7.25 24.06 1.93
CA PRO A 88 -6.78 23.20 3.02
C PRO A 88 -7.52 23.50 4.32
N GLY A 89 -8.15 22.48 4.90
CA GLY A 89 -8.83 22.62 6.20
C GLY A 89 -10.21 23.28 6.15
N GLU A 90 -10.87 23.31 5.00
CA GLU A 90 -12.27 23.76 4.82
C GLU A 90 -13.29 22.80 5.43
N GLU A 91 -13.11 22.47 6.70
CA GLU A 91 -14.02 21.61 7.43
C GLU A 91 -14.41 22.36 8.70
N VAL A 92 -15.56 23.05 8.61
CA VAL A 92 -16.17 23.70 9.76
C VAL A 92 -16.51 22.60 10.78
N VAL A 93 -15.68 22.46 11.79
CA VAL A 93 -15.92 21.53 12.90
C VAL A 93 -16.92 22.20 13.86
N LEU A 94 -18.21 22.03 13.58
CA LEU A 94 -19.25 22.33 14.57
C LEU A 94 -19.23 21.24 15.64
N PHE A 95 -18.61 21.55 16.78
CA PHE A 95 -18.74 20.73 17.99
C PHE A 95 -20.11 20.99 18.61
N ASN A 96 -21.12 20.23 18.18
CA ASN A 96 -22.37 20.16 18.92
C ASN A 96 -22.13 19.44 20.26
N GLN A 97 -22.77 19.92 21.32
CA GLN A 97 -22.74 19.23 22.61
C GLN A 97 -23.38 17.86 22.46
N VAL A 98 -22.69 16.81 22.92
CA VAL A 98 -23.23 15.46 22.91
C VAL A 98 -24.09 15.27 24.16
N PRO A 99 -25.41 15.06 24.01
CA PRO A 99 -26.27 14.73 25.13
C PRO A 99 -25.83 13.40 25.73
N ASP A 100 -26.06 13.25 27.04
CA ASP A 100 -25.72 12.01 27.72
C ASP A 100 -26.69 10.89 27.30
N GLY A 101 -26.28 10.07 26.34
CA GLY A 101 -27.10 9.02 25.73
C GLY A 101 -27.02 7.66 26.41
N ASN A 102 -26.12 7.49 27.38
CA ASN A 102 -25.84 6.19 28.02
C ASN A 102 -25.70 6.31 29.56
N GLY A 103 -26.38 7.28 30.18
CA GLY A 103 -26.29 7.53 31.63
C GLY A 103 -24.86 7.78 32.13
N GLY A 104 -24.02 8.35 31.28
CA GLY A 104 -22.64 8.72 31.54
C GLY A 104 -21.63 7.59 31.38
N GLN A 105 -22.08 6.35 31.12
CA GLN A 105 -21.22 5.17 31.02
C GLN A 105 -20.46 5.13 29.68
N PRO A 106 -19.15 4.80 29.69
CA PRO A 106 -18.36 4.68 28.48
C PRO A 106 -18.85 3.50 27.63
N LEU A 107 -18.71 3.62 26.31
CA LEU A 107 -18.91 2.53 25.36
C LEU A 107 -17.71 1.57 25.39
N PRO A 108 -17.88 0.30 24.96
CA PRO A 108 -16.76 -0.62 24.77
C PRO A 108 -15.70 -0.06 23.83
N ASP A 109 -14.43 -0.38 24.08
CA ASP A 109 -13.31 0.03 23.24
C ASP A 109 -13.47 -0.49 21.80
N ASN A 110 -13.12 0.36 20.83
CA ASN A 110 -13.28 0.03 19.42
C ASN A 110 -11.99 0.34 18.61
N PRO A 111 -11.46 -0.66 17.87
CA PRO A 111 -10.20 -0.53 17.15
C PRO A 111 -10.23 0.48 16.01
N VAL A 112 -11.41 0.84 15.48
CA VAL A 112 -11.55 1.93 14.49
C VAL A 112 -11.05 3.26 15.06
N PHE A 113 -11.20 3.47 16.37
CA PHE A 113 -10.64 4.62 17.08
C PHE A 113 -9.25 4.33 17.65
N GLY A 114 -8.60 3.25 17.20
CA GLY A 114 -7.31 2.73 17.64
C GLY A 114 -7.18 2.53 19.14
N GLU A 115 -8.28 2.07 19.76
CA GLU A 115 -8.32 1.57 21.13
C GLU A 115 -8.04 0.05 21.09
N LEU A 116 -7.27 -0.47 22.03
CA LEU A 116 -6.96 -1.90 22.12
C LEU A 116 -8.13 -2.63 22.77
N ILE A 117 -8.67 -3.68 22.13
CA ILE A 117 -9.68 -4.52 22.75
C ILE A 117 -8.99 -5.43 23.77
N THR A 118 -8.88 -4.97 25.02
CA THR A 118 -8.43 -5.82 26.14
C THR A 118 -9.61 -6.67 26.62
N GLY A 119 -10.00 -7.69 25.83
CA GLY A 119 -11.22 -8.45 26.15
C GLY A 119 -11.51 -9.68 25.31
N LEU A 120 -10.54 -10.23 24.57
CA LEU A 120 -10.71 -11.49 23.85
C LEU A 120 -9.89 -12.58 24.53
N SER A 121 -10.41 -13.13 25.63
CA SER A 121 -10.05 -14.48 26.06
C SER A 121 -10.71 -15.47 25.11
N PHE A 122 -10.09 -15.72 23.97
CA PHE A 122 -10.34 -16.96 23.25
C PHE A 122 -9.38 -18.01 23.83
N PRO A 123 -9.85 -19.15 24.37
CA PRO A 123 -8.96 -20.27 24.57
C PRO A 123 -8.45 -20.67 23.18
N LEU A 124 -7.16 -20.50 22.95
CA LEU A 124 -6.47 -21.03 21.78
C LEU A 124 -6.51 -22.56 21.91
N SER A 125 -7.58 -23.18 21.43
CA SER A 125 -7.66 -24.63 21.29
C SER A 125 -6.71 -25.00 20.15
N THR A 126 -5.45 -25.25 20.51
CA THR A 126 -4.48 -25.87 19.60
C THR A 126 -5.01 -27.26 19.24
N PRO A 127 -5.30 -27.56 17.96
CA PRO A 127 -5.56 -28.94 17.58
C PRO A 127 -4.27 -29.76 17.79
N PRO A 128 -4.37 -31.03 18.25
CA PRO A 128 -3.18 -31.86 18.42
C PRO A 128 -2.54 -32.09 17.05
N ILE A 129 -1.29 -31.62 16.91
CA ILE A 129 -0.42 -31.98 15.80
C ILE A 129 -0.18 -33.48 15.92
N LYS A 130 -0.79 -34.27 15.03
CA LYS A 130 -0.35 -35.65 14.82
C LYS A 130 0.98 -35.59 14.10
N GLU A 131 2.06 -35.87 14.82
CA GLU A 131 3.38 -36.08 14.23
C GLU A 131 3.30 -37.23 13.20
N PRO A 132 3.75 -37.03 11.95
CA PRO A 132 3.97 -38.15 11.06
C PRO A 132 5.19 -38.91 11.57
N THR A 133 4.97 -40.12 12.06
CA THR A 133 6.01 -41.09 12.41
C THR A 133 6.82 -41.43 11.15
N MET A 134 7.93 -40.72 10.92
CA MET A 134 8.92 -41.15 9.94
C MET A 134 9.72 -42.31 10.55
N LYS A 135 9.42 -43.51 10.06
CA LYS A 135 10.13 -44.75 10.35
C LYS A 135 11.58 -44.60 9.88
N ALA A 136 12.51 -44.63 10.83
CA ALA A 136 13.94 -44.66 10.56
C ALA A 136 14.31 -45.93 9.76
N ALA A 137 14.91 -45.74 8.58
CA ALA A 137 15.65 -46.79 7.89
C ALA A 137 17.14 -46.43 7.99
N SER A 138 17.83 -47.23 8.78
CA SER A 138 19.27 -47.16 9.08
C SER A 138 20.11 -47.45 7.83
N ALA A 139 21.22 -46.74 7.67
CA ALA A 139 22.29 -47.06 6.72
C ALA A 139 22.89 -48.45 7.01
N PRO A 140 23.59 -49.08 6.04
CA PRO A 140 25.06 -48.98 6.07
C PRO A 140 25.78 -49.07 4.71
N GLY A 141 26.98 -48.49 4.66
CA GLY A 141 28.08 -48.98 3.80
C GLY A 141 28.50 -48.05 2.65
N ALA A 142 29.56 -47.27 2.85
CA ALA A 142 30.47 -46.88 1.76
C ALA A 142 31.41 -48.07 1.46
N PRO A 143 31.92 -48.24 0.22
CA PRO A 143 33.16 -47.54 -0.13
C PRO A 143 33.31 -47.11 -1.61
N VAL A 144 34.06 -46.01 -1.78
CA VAL A 144 35.19 -45.79 -2.73
C VAL A 144 35.04 -46.18 -4.22
N GLY A 145 35.33 -45.21 -5.09
CA GLY A 145 35.71 -45.39 -6.51
C GLY A 145 35.16 -44.25 -7.37
N GLU A 146 35.90 -43.16 -7.59
CA GLU A 146 36.88 -42.94 -8.67
C GLU A 146 36.34 -41.91 -9.68
N ARG A 147 37.28 -41.11 -10.18
CA ARG A 147 37.14 -39.93 -11.05
C ARG A 147 36.31 -40.21 -12.30
N THR A 148 35.71 -39.15 -12.89
CA THR A 148 36.10 -38.62 -14.22
C THR A 148 35.43 -37.25 -14.48
N VAL A 149 36.24 -36.33 -14.99
CA VAL A 149 35.94 -34.98 -15.47
C VAL A 149 35.38 -35.05 -16.90
N GLN A 150 34.46 -34.15 -17.29
CA GLN A 150 34.20 -33.61 -18.64
C GLN A 150 32.87 -32.84 -18.55
N GLU A 151 32.72 -31.52 -18.73
CA GLU A 151 33.24 -30.56 -19.72
C GLU A 151 33.03 -30.99 -21.19
N ALA A 152 32.02 -30.37 -21.81
CA ALA A 152 31.81 -30.15 -23.25
C ALA A 152 30.66 -29.14 -23.34
N GLU A 153 30.86 -27.83 -23.56
CA GLU A 153 31.36 -27.15 -24.76
C GLU A 153 30.64 -27.52 -26.08
N THR A 154 29.95 -26.50 -26.61
CA THR A 154 29.85 -26.11 -28.03
C THR A 154 29.09 -27.01 -29.02
N ALA A 155 28.03 -26.48 -29.63
CA ALA A 155 27.90 -26.40 -31.10
C ALA A 155 26.69 -25.57 -31.56
N VAL A 156 27.02 -24.42 -32.17
CA VAL A 156 26.29 -23.69 -33.21
C VAL A 156 25.98 -24.61 -34.41
N GLN A 157 24.85 -24.44 -35.10
CA GLN A 157 24.73 -24.29 -36.58
C GLN A 157 23.26 -24.26 -37.11
N PRO A 158 23.03 -23.78 -38.36
CA PRO A 158 21.83 -23.03 -38.79
C PRO A 158 21.03 -23.69 -39.96
N HIS A 159 20.09 -22.91 -40.53
CA HIS A 159 19.43 -22.99 -41.87
C HIS A 159 18.22 -23.95 -42.01
N PRO A 160 17.31 -23.77 -43.00
CA PRO A 160 17.40 -23.06 -44.30
C PRO A 160 16.90 -21.61 -44.32
#